data_AF-A0A7C7AAV9-F1
#
_entry.id   AF-A0A7C7AAV9-F1
#
_cell.length_a   1.000
_cell.length_b   1.000
_cell.length_c   1.000
_cell.angle_alpha   90.00
_cell.angle_beta   90.00
_cell.angle_gamma   90.00
#
_symmetry.space_group_name_H-M   'P 1'
#
loop_
_entity.id
_entity.type
_entity.pdbx_description
1 polymer ?
#
loop_
_entity_poly.entity_id
_entity_poly.type
_entity_poly.pdbx_seq_one_letter_code
_entity_poly.pdbx_strand_id
1 'polypeptide(L)'
;MILFKRKSKEDDFVDDGRVIASMNIDGMRRSIFRRTAFDEFGLKSEKTELRKLSKTERRSLLIGVIVSHIVFAAAVFGSFALFILFCTKIWFKY
;
A
#
# COMPACT_ATOMS: atom_id res chain seq x y z
N MET A 1 0.32 14.31 44.93
CA MET A 1 -0.29 13.06 44.42
C MET A 1 -1.03 13.40 43.14
N ILE A 2 -0.47 13.08 41.97
CA ILE A 2 -1.03 13.46 40.65
C ILE A 2 -1.59 12.21 39.99
N LEU A 3 -2.89 12.21 39.72
CA LEU A 3 -3.61 11.10 39.12
C LEU A 3 -3.51 11.20 37.59
N PHE A 4 -2.71 10.33 36.97
CA PHE A 4 -2.68 10.21 35.50
C PHE A 4 -3.89 9.39 35.03
N LYS A 5 -4.92 10.08 34.52
CA LYS A 5 -6.03 9.44 33.81
C LYS A 5 -5.54 9.04 32.42
N ARG A 6 -5.26 7.74 32.21
CA ARG A 6 -5.04 7.18 30.86
C ARG A 6 -6.35 7.28 30.08
N LYS A 7 -6.34 8.06 28.98
CA LYS A 7 -7.41 8.07 27.98
C LYS A 7 -7.24 6.79 27.13
N SER A 8 -8.16 5.85 27.22
CA SER A 8 -8.20 4.72 26.28
C SER A 8 -8.46 5.29 24.89
N LYS A 9 -7.63 4.94 23.91
CA LYS A 9 -7.96 5.15 22.51
C LYS A 9 -9.08 4.17 22.20
N GLU A 10 -10.27 4.67 21.93
CA GLU A 10 -11.26 3.89 21.20
C GLU A 10 -10.69 3.75 19.78
N ASP A 11 -10.44 2.52 19.35
CA ASP A 11 -10.03 2.27 17.97
C ASP A 11 -11.21 2.67 17.07
N ASP A 12 -10.96 3.60 16.14
CA ASP A 12 -11.95 4.00 15.15
C ASP A 12 -12.35 2.76 14.35
N PHE A 13 -13.54 2.23 14.60
CA PHE A 13 -14.10 1.11 13.84
C PHE A 13 -14.38 1.58 12.42
N VAL A 14 -13.45 1.32 11.52
CA VAL A 14 -13.62 1.52 10.07
C VAL A 14 -14.39 0.32 9.54
N ASP A 15 -15.69 0.50 9.30
CA ASP A 15 -16.52 -0.51 8.64
C ASP A 15 -16.14 -0.59 7.15
N ASP A 16 -15.37 -1.62 6.80
CA ASP A 16 -14.92 -1.90 5.43
C ASP A 16 -16.07 -2.31 4.48
N GLY A 17 -17.32 -2.33 4.97
CA GLY A 17 -18.51 -2.73 4.20
C GLY A 17 -18.51 -4.21 3.80
N ARG A 18 -17.57 -4.99 4.35
CA ARG A 18 -17.40 -6.41 4.08
C ARG A 18 -18.22 -7.23 5.06
N VAL A 19 -19.03 -8.14 4.54
CA VAL A 19 -19.78 -9.10 5.35
C VAL A 19 -18.87 -10.29 5.66
N ILE A 20 -18.44 -10.42 6.91
CA ILE A 20 -17.56 -11.51 7.37
C ILE A 20 -18.33 -12.83 7.55
N ALA A 21 -19.62 -12.75 7.90
CA ALA A 21 -20.51 -13.89 7.98
C ALA A 21 -21.90 -13.50 7.47
N SER A 22 -22.29 -14.04 6.32
CA SER A 22 -23.64 -13.88 5.79
C SER A 22 -24.59 -14.75 6.60
N MET A 23 -25.60 -14.14 7.24
CA MET A 23 -26.68 -14.86 7.95
C MET A 23 -27.90 -15.09 7.04
N ASN A 24 -27.71 -15.15 5.73
CA ASN A 24 -28.78 -15.50 4.80
C ASN A 24 -29.11 -16.99 4.95
N ILE A 25 -30.17 -17.29 5.70
CA ILE A 25 -30.68 -18.66 5.90
C ILE A 25 -31.93 -18.81 5.02
N ASP A 26 -32.05 -19.94 4.33
CA ASP A 26 -33.24 -20.24 3.52
C ASP A 26 -34.50 -20.32 4.38
N GLY A 27 -35.60 -19.71 3.92
CA GLY A 27 -36.86 -19.58 4.66
C GLY A 27 -37.06 -18.29 5.48
N MET A 28 -36.06 -17.41 5.61
CA MET A 28 -36.23 -16.11 6.30
C MET A 28 -36.82 -15.05 5.36
N ARG A 29 -37.75 -14.21 5.86
CA ARG A 29 -38.43 -13.18 5.05
C ARG A 29 -37.39 -12.17 4.56
N ARG A 30 -36.98 -12.27 3.28
CA ARG A 30 -36.01 -11.36 2.68
C ARG A 30 -36.50 -9.92 2.83
N SER A 31 -35.66 -9.07 3.41
CA SER A 31 -35.88 -7.62 3.42
C SER A 31 -36.13 -7.15 1.98
N ILE A 32 -37.12 -6.27 1.81
CA ILE A 32 -37.52 -5.69 0.51
C ILE A 32 -36.36 -4.90 -0.11
N PHE A 33 -35.37 -4.52 0.70
CA PHE A 33 -34.08 -4.05 0.22
C PHE A 33 -33.29 -5.24 -0.33
N ARG A 34 -33.42 -5.43 -1.65
CA ARG A 34 -32.68 -6.42 -2.44
C ARG A 34 -31.18 -6.11 -2.38
N ARG A 35 -30.50 -6.48 -1.29
CA ARG A 35 -29.04 -6.60 -1.27
C ARG A 35 -28.75 -7.75 -2.22
N THR A 36 -28.20 -7.43 -3.40
CA THR A 36 -27.76 -8.42 -4.36
C THR A 36 -26.81 -9.36 -3.63
N ALA A 37 -27.25 -10.61 -3.48
CA ALA A 37 -26.45 -11.71 -2.99
C ALA A 37 -25.32 -11.90 -4.01
N PHE A 38 -24.22 -11.20 -3.78
CA PHE A 38 -22.99 -11.48 -4.48
C PHE A 38 -22.37 -12.70 -3.79
N ASP A 39 -22.27 -13.78 -4.56
CA ASP A 39 -21.32 -14.87 -4.40
C ASP A 39 -21.66 -15.94 -3.34
N GLU A 40 -22.74 -16.68 -3.58
CA GLU A 40 -23.01 -17.96 -2.89
C GLU A 40 -22.12 -19.12 -3.39
N PHE A 41 -21.38 -18.91 -4.47
CA PHE A 41 -20.29 -19.77 -4.92
C PHE A 41 -19.08 -18.87 -5.14
N GLY A 42 -17.97 -19.14 -4.44
CA GLY A 42 -16.72 -18.38 -4.43
C GLY A 42 -16.02 -18.24 -5.79
N LEU A 43 -16.69 -17.58 -6.72
CA LEU A 43 -16.28 -17.30 -8.10
C LEU A 43 -16.51 -15.82 -8.40
N LYS A 44 -16.34 -14.95 -7.39
CA LYS A 44 -15.91 -13.60 -7.71
C LYS A 44 -14.46 -13.70 -8.09
N SER A 45 -14.20 -13.47 -9.38
CA SER A 45 -12.89 -13.36 -9.98
C SER A 45 -11.87 -12.85 -8.97
N GLU A 46 -10.69 -13.45 -9.01
CA GLU A 46 -9.40 -12.97 -8.52
C GLU A 46 -9.03 -11.60 -9.12
N LYS A 47 -9.96 -10.65 -9.13
CA LYS A 47 -9.67 -9.24 -9.01
C LYS A 47 -9.37 -9.09 -7.54
N THR A 48 -8.13 -9.44 -7.18
CA THR A 48 -7.38 -8.80 -6.10
C THR A 48 -8.05 -7.48 -5.87
N GLU A 49 -8.78 -7.37 -4.76
CA GLU A 49 -9.45 -6.15 -4.38
C GLU A 49 -8.48 -5.03 -4.70
N LEU A 50 -8.74 -4.28 -5.77
CA LEU A 50 -7.93 -3.14 -6.15
C LEU A 50 -8.26 -2.14 -5.06
N ARG A 51 -7.66 -2.36 -3.87
CA ARG A 51 -7.69 -1.51 -2.71
C ARG A 51 -7.32 -0.19 -3.30
N LYS A 52 -8.35 0.65 -3.42
CA LYS A 52 -8.32 1.81 -4.29
C LYS A 52 -7.41 2.78 -3.55
N LEU A 53 -6.10 2.65 -3.82
CA LEU A 53 -5.05 3.33 -3.07
C LEU A 53 -5.43 4.79 -2.99
N SER A 54 -5.52 5.30 -1.77
CA SER A 54 -5.80 6.70 -1.54
C SER A 54 -4.75 7.53 -2.31
N LYS A 55 -5.13 8.73 -2.76
CA LYS A 55 -4.23 9.59 -3.54
C LYS A 55 -2.89 9.83 -2.83
N THR A 56 -2.91 9.80 -1.49
CA THR A 56 -1.73 9.91 -0.63
C THR A 56 -0.85 8.67 -0.67
N GLU A 57 -1.43 7.47 -0.57
CA GLU A 57 -0.70 6.19 -0.62
C GLU A 57 -0.07 5.95 -2.00
N ARG A 58 -0.73 6.38 -3.09
CA ARG A 58 -0.13 6.30 -4.43
C ARG A 58 1.13 7.15 -4.54
N ARG A 59 1.13 8.36 -3.96
CA ARG A 59 2.27 9.26 -3.99
C ARG A 59 3.44 8.70 -3.18
N SER A 60 3.19 8.13 -2.01
CA SER A 60 4.28 7.53 -1.21
C SER A 60 4.94 6.35 -1.92
N LEU A 61 4.15 5.49 -2.58
CA LEU A 61 4.69 4.39 -3.39
C LEU A 61 5.52 4.90 -4.57
N LEU A 62 5.00 5.88 -5.32
CA LEU A 62 5.72 6.46 -6.45
C LEU A 62 7.03 7.12 -6.02
N ILE A 63 7.02 7.87 -4.91
CA ILE A 63 8.24 8.49 -4.36
C ILE A 63 9.24 7.41 -3.95
N GLY A 64 8.79 6.33 -3.31
CA GLY A 64 9.66 5.21 -2.95
C GLY A 64 10.37 4.59 -4.15
N VAL A 65 9.63 4.36 -5.24
CA VAL A 65 10.20 3.85 -6.50
C VAL A 65 11.15 4.85 -7.13
N ILE A 66 10.80 6.13 -7.18
CA ILE A 66 11.67 7.17 -7.78
C ILE A 66 12.98 7.28 -7.00
N VAL A 67 12.91 7.34 -5.67
CA VAL A 67 14.09 7.47 -4.81
C VAL A 67 15.02 6.27 -4.96
N SER A 68 14.50 5.05 -5.04
CA SER A 68 15.35 3.86 -5.23
C SER A 68 16.13 3.91 -6.55
N HIS A 69 15.49 4.36 -7.62
CA HIS A 69 16.15 4.49 -8.93
C HIS A 69 17.17 5.63 -8.94
N ILE A 70 16.88 6.75 -8.28
CA ILE A 70 17.84 7.86 -8.14
C ILE A 70 19.09 7.40 -7.39
N VAL A 71 18.94 6.68 -6.28
CA VAL A 71 20.08 6.17 -5.50
C VAL A 71 20.92 5.21 -6.34
N PHE A 72 20.28 4.29 -7.06
CA PHE A 72 20.97 3.37 -7.96
C PHE A 72 21.73 4.11 -9.07
N ALA A 73 21.08 5.06 -9.75
CA ALA A 73 21.71 5.86 -10.78
C ALA A 73 22.90 6.65 -10.23
N ALA A 74 22.75 7.29 -9.07
CA ALA A 74 23.84 8.03 -8.42
C ALA A 74 25.04 7.13 -8.08
N ALA A 75 24.82 5.90 -7.64
CA ALA A 75 25.90 4.94 -7.37
C ALA A 75 26.64 4.55 -8.66
N VAL A 76 25.89 4.20 -9.72
CA VAL A 76 26.49 3.78 -11.00
C VAL A 76 27.24 4.95 -11.63
N PHE A 77 26.57 6.08 -11.88
CA PHE A 77 27.20 7.24 -12.50
C PHE A 77 28.29 7.84 -11.62
N GLY A 78 28.14 7.82 -10.29
CA GLY A 78 29.17 8.26 -9.35
C GLY A 78 30.43 7.41 -9.44
N SER A 79 30.30 6.07 -9.50
CA SER A 79 31.44 5.17 -9.66
C SER A 79 32.14 5.37 -11.00
N PHE A 80 31.39 5.53 -12.10
CA PHE A 80 31.94 5.83 -13.42
C PHE A 80 32.64 7.19 -13.47
N ALA A 81 32.05 8.24 -12.87
CA ALA A 81 32.66 9.56 -12.80
C ALA A 81 33.98 9.52 -12.03
N LEU A 82 34.02 8.81 -10.90
CA LEU A 82 35.25 8.59 -10.14
C LEU A 82 36.29 7.81 -10.95
N PHE A 83 35.87 6.78 -11.68
CA PHE A 83 36.75 6.01 -12.56
C PHE A 83 37.36 6.88 -13.67
N ILE A 84 36.55 7.68 -14.37
CA ILE A 84 37.03 8.59 -15.42
C ILE A 84 37.96 9.66 -14.83
N LEU A 85 37.62 10.22 -13.67
CA LEU A 85 38.47 11.19 -12.98
C LEU A 85 39.81 10.57 -12.59
N PHE A 86 39.80 9.33 -12.11
CA PHE A 86 41.00 8.56 -11.81
C PHE A 86 41.85 8.33 -13.08
N CYS A 87 41.25 7.86 -14.17
CA CYS A 87 41.94 7.67 -15.44
C CYS A 87 42.59 8.96 -15.94
N THR A 88 41.87 10.09 -15.92
CA THR A 88 42.36 11.35 -16.47
C THR A 88 43.39 12.05 -15.59
N LYS A 89 43.23 12.03 -14.26
CA LYS A 89 44.09 12.78 -13.34
C LYS A 89 45.26 11.98 -12.76
N ILE A 90 45.12 10.66 -12.68
CA ILE A 90 46.13 9.79 -12.06
C ILE A 90 46.82 8.93 -13.13
N TRP A 91 46.06 8.29 -14.02
CA TRP A 91 46.65 7.34 -14.99
C TRP A 91 47.26 8.02 -16.22
N PHE A 92 46.53 8.92 -16.88
CA PHE A 92 46.96 9.55 -18.14
C PHE A 92 47.70 10.87 -17.97
N LYS A 93 48.11 11.21 -16.74
CA LYS A 93 48.85 12.45 -16.44
C LYS A 93 50.37 12.29 -16.60
N TYR A 94 50.81 11.49 -17.57
CA TYR A 94 52.21 11.31 -17.94
C TYR A 94 52.35 11.16 -19.45
#